data_AF-A0A6G3X0U2-F1
#
_entry.id   AF-A0A6G3X0U2-F1
#
_cell.length_a   1.000
_cell.length_b   1.000
_cell.length_c   1.000
_cell.angle_alpha   90.00
_cell.angle_beta   90.00
_cell.angle_gamma   90.00
#
_symmetry.space_group_name_H-M   'P 1'
#
loop_
_entity.id
_entity.type
_entity.pdbx_description
1 polymer ?
#
loop_
_entity_poly.entity_id
_entity_poly.type
_entity_poly.pdbx_seq_one_letter_code
_entity_poly.pdbx_strand_id
1 'polypeptide(L)'
;EGTGEPETLPYDTLVYALGSAWSTHAVPGAAEHAHDIAGRPGALRLRERLAAVAPGTPVVVVGGGLTGVEAATELAETRPDLDVAL
;
A
#
# COMPACT_ATOMS: atom_id res chain seq x y z
N GLU A 1 -16.64 -13.98 -2.90
CA GLU A 1 -17.29 -12.86 -2.20
C GLU A 1 -18.31 -13.45 -1.24
N GLY A 2 -18.23 -13.08 0.05
CA GLY A 2 -19.13 -13.62 1.06
C GLY A 2 -20.49 -12.94 0.97
N THR A 3 -21.49 -13.63 0.43
CA THR A 3 -22.90 -13.28 0.59
C THR A 3 -23.35 -13.70 1.99
N GLY A 4 -22.81 -13.06 3.02
CA GLY A 4 -23.31 -13.22 4.38
C GLY A 4 -24.49 -12.27 4.57
N GLU A 5 -25.65 -12.80 4.96
CA GLU A 5 -26.70 -11.95 5.53
C GLU A 5 -26.15 -11.19 6.74
N PRO A 6 -26.61 -9.96 7.00
CA PRO A 6 -26.19 -9.20 8.16
C PRO A 6 -26.49 -9.98 9.44
N GLU A 7 -25.43 -10.38 10.15
CA GLU A 7 -25.52 -11.12 11.40
C GLU A 7 -25.34 -10.16 12.59
N THR A 8 -26.22 -10.27 13.58
CA THR A 8 -26.07 -9.53 14.85
C THR A 8 -25.37 -10.41 15.86
N LEU A 9 -24.18 -9.98 16.30
CA LEU A 9 -23.40 -10.69 17.32
C LEU A 9 -23.54 -9.97 18.68
N PRO A 10 -24.14 -10.61 19.70
CA PRO A 10 -24.21 -10.03 21.04
C PRO A 10 -22.83 -10.09 21.73
N TYR A 11 -22.54 -9.09 22.55
CA TYR A 11 -21.33 -9.03 23.37
C TYR A 11 -21.64 -8.34 24.70
N ASP A 12 -21.00 -8.79 25.78
CA ASP A 12 -21.03 -8.06 27.06
C ASP A 12 -20.07 -6.86 27.03
N THR A 13 -18.98 -6.97 26.28
CA THR A 13 -18.01 -5.89 26.03
C THR A 13 -17.35 -6.11 24.68
N LEU A 14 -17.26 -5.04 23.88
CA LEU A 14 -16.60 -5.06 22.58
C LEU A 14 -15.31 -4.24 22.63
N VAL A 15 -14.21 -4.84 22.19
CA VAL A 15 -12.96 -4.13 21.89
C VAL A 15 -12.83 -4.02 20.37
N TYR A 16 -12.98 -2.79 19.86
CA TYR A 16 -12.86 -2.52 18.43
C TYR A 16 -11.44 -2.04 18.09
N ALA A 17 -10.67 -2.92 17.45
CA ALA A 17 -9.26 -2.68 17.12
C ALA A 17 -8.93 -3.09 15.67
N LEU A 18 -9.87 -2.87 14.73
CA LEU A 18 -9.69 -3.24 13.33
C LEU A 18 -8.65 -2.38 12.59
N GLY A 19 -8.25 -1.24 13.17
CA GLY A 19 -7.34 -0.30 12.54
C GLY A 19 -7.99 0.44 11.36
N SER A 20 -7.15 0.94 10.45
CA SER A 20 -7.55 1.64 9.23
C SER A 20 -7.14 0.86 7.98
N ALA A 21 -7.76 1.17 6.85
CA ALA A 21 -7.36 0.67 5.53
C ALA A 21 -6.68 1.78 4.70
N TRP A 22 -5.87 1.38 3.72
CA TRP A 22 -5.43 2.27 2.65
C TRP A 22 -6.65 2.86 1.92
N SER A 23 -6.54 4.13 1.55
CA SER A 23 -7.58 4.84 0.79
C SER A 23 -6.98 5.39 -0.50
N THR A 24 -7.65 5.14 -1.62
CA THR A 24 -7.31 5.73 -2.92
C THR A 24 -7.79 7.18 -3.04
N HIS A 25 -8.48 7.71 -2.03
CA HIS A 25 -9.04 9.07 -2.00
C HIS A 25 -9.87 9.44 -3.23
N ALA A 26 -10.48 8.44 -3.88
CA ALA A 26 -11.20 8.58 -5.14
C ALA A 26 -10.38 9.23 -6.27
N VAL A 27 -9.04 9.18 -6.20
CA VAL A 27 -8.16 9.61 -7.29
C VAL A 27 -8.36 8.64 -8.46
N PRO A 28 -8.79 9.13 -9.64
CA PRO A 28 -9.02 8.28 -10.80
C PRO A 28 -7.78 7.46 -11.17
N GLY A 29 -7.94 6.14 -11.36
CA GLY A 29 -6.84 5.23 -11.71
C GLY A 29 -6.00 4.74 -10.52
N ALA A 30 -6.16 5.30 -9.32
CA ALA A 30 -5.33 4.91 -8.17
C ALA A 30 -5.65 3.48 -7.68
N ALA A 31 -6.90 3.03 -7.78
CA ALA A 31 -7.25 1.66 -7.38
C ALA A 31 -6.65 0.61 -8.32
N GLU A 32 -6.47 0.97 -9.59
CA GLU A 32 -6.01 0.11 -10.67
C GLU A 32 -4.50 0.12 -10.84
N HIS A 33 -3.86 1.26 -10.55
CA HIS A 33 -2.45 1.49 -10.89
C HIS A 33 -1.54 1.73 -9.69
N ALA A 34 -2.07 2.18 -8.54
CA ALA A 34 -1.24 2.42 -7.37
C ALA A 34 -0.98 1.11 -6.60
N HIS A 35 0.15 1.08 -5.91
CA HIS A 35 0.54 -0.02 -5.04
C HIS A 35 0.64 0.48 -3.60
N ASP A 36 -0.05 -0.19 -2.68
CA ASP A 36 0.01 0.10 -1.26
C ASP A 36 1.12 -0.69 -0.56
N ILE A 37 1.59 -0.17 0.58
CA ILE A 37 2.46 -0.86 1.54
C ILE A 37 1.80 -0.99 2.92
N ALA A 38 0.46 -0.87 2.98
CA ALA A 38 -0.29 -0.81 4.23
C ALA A 38 -0.40 -2.17 4.94
N GLY A 39 -0.02 -3.25 4.28
CA GLY A 39 0.07 -4.57 4.86
C GLY A 39 0.91 -5.53 4.03
N ARG A 40 1.16 -6.72 4.58
CA ARG A 40 2.00 -7.75 3.94
C ARG A 40 1.60 -8.07 2.50
N PRO A 41 0.31 -8.26 2.14
CA PRO A 41 -0.06 -8.55 0.75
C PRO A 41 0.30 -7.41 -0.22
N GLY A 42 0.08 -6.16 0.17
CA GLY A 42 0.44 -4.97 -0.64
C GLY A 42 1.94 -4.88 -0.87
N ALA A 43 2.73 -4.99 0.20
CA ALA A 43 4.18 -4.96 0.14
C ALA A 43 4.78 -6.06 -0.75
N LEU A 44 4.24 -7.28 -0.70
CA LEU A 44 4.70 -8.40 -1.54
C LEU A 44 4.41 -8.14 -3.03
N ARG A 45 3.21 -7.65 -3.36
CA ARG A 45 2.86 -7.26 -4.75
C ARG A 45 3.76 -6.15 -5.26
N LEU A 46 4.03 -5.12 -4.44
CA LEU A 46 4.93 -4.03 -4.81
C LEU A 46 6.34 -4.57 -5.09
N ARG A 47 6.88 -5.44 -4.23
CA ARG A 47 8.20 -6.06 -4.43
C ARG A 47 8.29 -6.81 -5.76
N GLU A 48 7.29 -7.63 -6.08
CA GLU A 48 7.23 -8.36 -7.34
C GLU A 48 7.16 -7.42 -8.54
N ARG A 49 6.36 -6.35 -8.45
CA ARG A 49 6.26 -5.33 -9.50
C ARG A 49 7.61 -4.65 -9.72
N LEU A 50 8.27 -4.19 -8.66
CA LEU A 50 9.56 -3.51 -8.75
C LEU A 50 10.67 -4.43 -9.27
N ALA A 51 10.60 -5.73 -9.02
CA ALA A 51 11.55 -6.70 -9.58
C ALA A 51 11.39 -6.88 -11.10
N ALA A 52 10.20 -6.57 -11.64
CA ALA A 52 9.88 -6.74 -13.06
C ALA A 52 10.07 -5.47 -13.91
N VAL A 53 10.29 -4.30 -13.29
CA VAL A 53 10.54 -3.06 -14.05
C VAL A 53 11.99 -2.94 -14.46
N ALA A 54 12.23 -2.26 -15.59
CA ALA A 54 13.58 -2.05 -16.10
C ALA A 54 14.37 -1.03 -15.25
N PRO A 55 15.71 -1.10 -15.22
CA PRO A 55 16.53 -0.03 -14.66
C PRO A 55 16.19 1.34 -15.26
N GLY A 56 16.27 2.38 -14.45
CA GLY A 56 15.90 3.76 -14.77
C GLY A 56 14.38 4.00 -14.84
N THR A 57 13.55 3.00 -14.52
CA THR A 57 12.10 3.21 -14.46
C THR A 57 11.76 4.18 -13.33
N PRO A 58 10.96 5.23 -13.59
CA PRO A 58 10.48 6.13 -12.54
C PRO A 58 9.57 5.42 -11.54
N VAL A 59 9.80 5.66 -10.26
CA VAL A 59 8.98 5.20 -9.14
C VAL A 59 8.63 6.40 -8.27
N VAL A 60 7.33 6.70 -8.19
CA VAL A 60 6.82 7.83 -7.40
C VAL A 60 6.16 7.31 -6.13
N VAL A 61 6.62 7.78 -4.97
CA VAL A 61 6.01 7.50 -3.67
C VAL A 61 5.06 8.63 -3.30
N VAL A 62 3.76 8.35 -3.37
CA VAL A 62 2.73 9.36 -3.09
C VAL A 62 2.47 9.46 -1.58
N GLY A 63 2.91 10.57 -0.98
CA GLY A 63 2.60 10.97 0.39
C GLY A 63 3.86 11.24 1.22
N GLY A 64 4.07 12.50 1.63
CA GLY A 64 5.26 12.93 2.38
C GLY A 64 5.21 12.69 3.89
N GLY A 65 4.40 11.74 4.37
CA GLY A 65 4.42 11.31 5.77
C GLY A 65 5.61 10.39 6.06
N LEU A 66 5.84 10.04 7.33
CA LEU A 66 6.96 9.17 7.75
C LEU A 66 7.05 7.89 6.93
N THR A 67 5.93 7.19 6.74
CA THR A 67 5.88 5.96 5.94
C THR A 67 6.31 6.16 4.49
N GLY A 68 5.94 7.28 3.87
CA GLY A 68 6.33 7.56 2.48
C GLY A 68 7.79 7.97 2.35
N VAL A 69 8.30 8.78 3.30
CA VAL A 69 9.72 9.14 3.35
C VAL A 69 10.59 7.90 3.56
N GLU A 70 10.27 7.06 4.55
CA GLU A 70 10.99 5.81 4.80
C GLU A 70 10.94 4.87 3.59
N ALA A 71 9.76 4.71 2.96
CA ALA A 71 9.63 3.88 1.78
C ALA A 71 10.45 4.41 0.60
N ALA A 72 10.45 5.73 0.34
CA ALA A 72 11.23 6.33 -0.73
C ALA A 72 12.74 6.13 -0.50
N THR A 73 13.22 6.35 0.72
CA THR A 73 14.63 6.15 1.07
C THR A 73 15.04 4.68 0.95
N GLU A 74 14.29 3.75 1.53
CA GLU A 74 14.59 2.31 1.44
C GLU A 74 14.56 1.80 -0.01
N LEU A 75 13.62 2.27 -0.83
CA LEU A 75 13.59 1.94 -2.25
C LEU A 75 14.82 2.49 -2.99
N ALA A 76 15.19 3.75 -2.76
CA ALA A 76 16.37 4.35 -3.38
C ALA A 76 17.68 3.65 -2.95
N GLU A 77 17.79 3.25 -1.69
CA GLU A 77 18.97 2.55 -1.17
C GLU A 77 19.07 1.10 -1.67
N THR A 78 17.97 0.36 -1.66
CA THR A 78 17.96 -1.08 -2.02
C THR A 78 17.89 -1.32 -3.53
N ARG A 79 17.38 -0.34 -4.28
CA ARG A 79 17.23 -0.37 -5.75
C ARG A 79 17.83 0.89 -6.38
N PRO A 80 19.16 1.07 -6.29
CA PRO A 80 19.84 2.21 -6.90
C PRO A 80 19.75 2.22 -8.43
N ASP A 81 19.24 1.13 -9.03
CA ASP A 81 18.92 1.02 -10.44
C ASP A 81 17.61 1.73 -10.83
N LEU A 82 16.79 2.18 -9.89
CA LEU A 82 15.50 2.85 -10.17
C LEU A 82 15.60 4.37 -9.95
N ASP A 83 14.73 5.12 -10.63
CA ASP A 83 14.60 6.58 -10.44
C ASP A 83 13.47 6.88 -9.46
N VAL A 84 13.80 7.04 -8.18
CA VAL A 84 12.82 7.18 -7.09
C VAL A 84 12.57 8.66 -6.77
N ALA A 85 11.30 9.05 -6.73
CA ALA A 85 10.86 10.39 -6.37
C ALA A 85 9.71 10.36 -5.34
N LEU A 86 9.56 11.46 -4.61
CA LEU A 86 8.49 11.71 -3.63
C LEU A 86 7.60 12.87 -4.10
#